data_AF-A0A9Q0UBZ3-F1
#
_entry.id   AF-A0A9Q0UBZ3-F1
#
_cell.length_a   1.000
_cell.length_b   1.000
_cell.length_c   1.000
_cell.angle_alpha   90.00
_cell.angle_beta   90.00
_cell.angle_gamma   90.00
#
_symmetry.space_group_name_H-M   'P 1'
#
loop_
_entity.id
_entity.type
_entity.pdbx_description
1 polymer ?
#
loop_
_entity_poly.entity_id
_entity_poly.type
_entity_poly.pdbx_seq_one_letter_code
_entity_poly.pdbx_strand_id
1 'polypeptide(L)'
;MARIKVHELRNKSKADLLAQLKDLKAELALLRVAKVTGGAPNKLSKIKVVRLSIAQVLTVMSQEDQSHPQEAYKASAITED
;
A
#
# COMPACT_ATOMS: atom_id res chain seq x y z
N MET A 1 13.55 2.92 -6.77
CA MET A 1 12.22 3.14 -6.21
C MET A 1 12.28 4.37 -5.33
N ALA A 2 11.63 5.45 -5.79
CA ALA A 2 11.40 6.61 -4.95
C ALA A 2 10.40 6.24 -3.85
N ARG A 3 10.43 6.98 -2.73
CA ARG A 3 9.49 6.79 -1.62
C ARG A 3 8.08 7.14 -2.11
N ILE A 4 7.13 6.21 -1.98
CA ILE A 4 5.73 6.47 -2.33
C ILE A 4 5.17 7.53 -1.37
N LYS A 5 4.46 8.51 -1.91
CA LYS A 5 3.75 9.49 -1.10
C LYS A 5 2.30 9.05 -0.92
N VAL A 6 1.82 9.05 0.31
CA VAL A 6 0.49 8.52 0.66
C VAL A 6 -0.64 9.29 -0.02
N HIS A 7 -0.49 10.62 -0.22
CA HIS A 7 -1.51 11.40 -0.93
C HIS A 7 -1.68 10.99 -2.39
N GLU A 8 -0.62 10.49 -3.05
CA GLU A 8 -0.70 9.99 -4.42
C GLU A 8 -1.46 8.65 -4.49
N LEU A 9 -1.53 7.89 -3.38
CA LEU A 9 -2.26 6.62 -3.32
C LEU A 9 -3.76 6.84 -3.13
N ARG A 10 -4.16 7.87 -2.38
CA ARG A 10 -5.59 8.17 -2.12
C ARG A 10 -6.36 8.63 -3.35
N ASN A 11 -5.66 9.12 -4.37
CA ASN A 11 -6.27 9.58 -5.62
C ASN A 11 -6.34 8.46 -6.69
N LYS A 12 -5.94 7.23 -6.37
CA LYS A 12 -5.90 6.10 -7.30
C LYS A 12 -7.11 5.21 -7.13
N SER A 13 -7.46 4.47 -8.17
CA SER A 13 -8.52 3.47 -8.08
C SER A 13 -8.06 2.24 -7.27
N LYS A 14 -9.02 1.51 -6.69
CA LYS A 14 -8.76 0.23 -6.01
C LYS A 14 -8.03 -0.78 -6.92
N ALA A 15 -8.34 -0.78 -8.22
CA ALA A 15 -7.67 -1.64 -9.20
C ALA A 15 -6.19 -1.28 -9.35
N ASP A 16 -5.86 0.01 -9.43
CA ASP A 16 -4.48 0.49 -9.53
C ASP A 16 -3.69 0.20 -8.25
N LEU A 17 -4.31 0.35 -7.08
CA LEU A 17 -3.70 0.01 -5.79
C LEU A 17 -3.39 -1.50 -5.70
N LEU A 18 -4.29 -2.36 -6.19
CA LEU A 18 -4.08 -3.81 -6.26
C LEU A 18 -2.94 -4.19 -7.22
N ALA A 19 -2.89 -3.55 -8.39
CA ALA A 19 -1.79 -3.75 -9.34
C ALA A 19 -0.45 -3.34 -8.73
N GLN A 20 -0.39 -2.14 -8.13
CA GLN A 20 0.80 -1.63 -7.47
C GLN A 20 1.24 -2.53 -6.29
N LEU A 21 0.30 -3.08 -5.53
CA LEU A 21 0.58 -4.04 -4.46
C LEU A 21 1.22 -5.33 -4.99
N LYS A 22 0.76 -5.84 -6.13
CA LYS A 22 1.30 -7.06 -6.77
C LYS A 22 2.74 -6.84 -7.21
N ASP A 23 3.03 -5.71 -7.85
CA ASP A 23 4.36 -5.39 -8.34
C ASP A 23 5.36 -5.20 -7.19
N LEU A 24 4.96 -4.50 -6.12
CA LEU A 24 5.80 -4.32 -4.94
C LEU A 24 6.11 -5.64 -4.23
N LYS A 25 5.15 -6.58 -4.19
CA LYS A 25 5.37 -7.93 -3.63
C LYS A 25 6.34 -8.74 -4.49
N ALA A 26 6.25 -8.65 -5.81
CA ALA A 26 7.19 -9.29 -6.73
C ALA A 26 8.62 -8.74 -6.57
N GLU A 27 8.76 -7.41 -6.49
CA GLU A 27 10.07 -6.77 -6.23
C GLU A 27 10.64 -7.22 -4.88
N LEU A 28 9.82 -7.27 -3.83
CA LEU A 28 10.26 -7.74 -2.51
C LEU A 28 10.77 -9.19 -2.55
N ALA A 29 10.10 -10.07 -3.30
CA ALA A 29 10.54 -11.46 -3.46
C ALA A 29 11.94 -11.54 -4.10
N LEU A 30 12.15 -10.79 -5.19
CA LEU A 30 13.46 -10.71 -5.85
C LEU A 30 14.56 -10.15 -4.93
N LEU A 31 14.23 -9.14 -4.13
CA LEU A 31 15.18 -8.57 -3.16
C LEU A 31 15.51 -9.54 -2.01
N ARG A 32 14.56 -10.38 -1.60
CA ARG A 32 14.80 -11.42 -0.58
C ARG A 32 15.73 -12.51 -1.09
N VAL A 33 15.58 -12.95 -2.34
CA VAL A 33 16.53 -13.87 -2.97
C VAL A 33 17.91 -13.22 -3.04
N ALA A 34 17.99 -11.98 -3.54
CA ALA A 34 19.25 -11.24 -3.62
C ALA A 34 19.93 -11.07 -2.24
N LYS A 35 19.16 -10.94 -1.15
CA LYS A 35 19.71 -10.90 0.20
C LYS A 35 20.42 -12.21 0.58
N VAL A 36 19.82 -13.35 0.26
CA VAL A 36 20.39 -14.67 0.60
C VAL A 36 21.61 -14.98 -0.26
N THR A 37 21.61 -14.55 -1.52
CA THR A 37 22.74 -14.78 -2.45
C THR A 37 23.86 -13.74 -2.34
N GLY A 38 23.87 -12.89 -1.31
CA GLY A 38 24.94 -11.90 -1.11
C GLY A 38 24.93 -10.71 -2.09
N GLY A 39 23.77 -10.28 -2.55
CA GLY A 39 23.62 -9.19 -3.52
C GLY A 39 24.12 -7.83 -3.03
N ALA A 40 24.37 -6.92 -3.98
CA ALA A 40 24.98 -5.61 -3.71
C ALA A 40 24.23 -4.78 -2.64
N PRO A 41 24.93 -4.04 -1.75
CA PRO A 41 24.32 -3.26 -0.66
C PRO A 41 23.24 -2.27 -1.13
N ASN A 42 23.45 -1.60 -2.27
CA ASN A 42 22.50 -0.66 -2.87
C ASN A 42 21.18 -1.32 -3.31
N LYS A 43 21.20 -2.63 -3.59
CA LYS A 43 20.00 -3.41 -3.89
C LYS A 43 19.29 -3.80 -2.60
N LEU A 44 20.03 -4.16 -1.55
CA LEU A 44 19.49 -4.57 -0.25
C LEU A 44 18.86 -3.40 0.53
N SER A 45 19.40 -2.19 0.40
CA SER A 45 18.84 -0.98 1.05
C SER A 45 17.39 -0.70 0.62
N LYS A 46 16.99 -1.15 -0.58
CA LYS A 46 15.62 -1.02 -1.10
C LYS A 46 14.60 -1.89 -0.34
N ILE A 47 15.03 -2.95 0.36
CA ILE A 47 14.12 -3.85 1.08
C ILE A 47 13.26 -3.08 2.09
N LYS A 48 13.87 -2.17 2.86
CA LYS A 48 13.14 -1.36 3.85
C LYS A 48 12.11 -0.46 3.17
N VAL A 49 12.49 0.18 2.08
CA VAL A 49 11.61 1.10 1.33
C VAL A 49 10.43 0.35 0.73
N VAL A 50 10.66 -0.79 0.07
CA VAL A 50 9.60 -1.61 -0.54
C VAL A 50 8.64 -2.15 0.52
N ARG A 51 9.14 -2.60 1.68
CA ARG A 51 8.27 -3.04 2.79
C ARG A 51 7.38 -1.92 3.31
N LEU A 52 7.92 -0.70 3.45
CA LEU A 52 7.14 0.46 3.88
C LEU A 52 6.09 0.84 2.84
N SER A 53 6.45 0.81 1.55
CA SER A 53 5.53 1.05 0.43
C SER A 53 4.34 0.07 0.43
N ILE A 54 4.59 -1.23 0.65
CA ILE A 54 3.52 -2.23 0.75
C ILE A 54 2.56 -1.91 1.90
N ALA A 55 3.11 -1.57 3.07
CA ALA A 55 2.30 -1.22 4.23
C ALA A 55 1.41 0.01 3.95
N GLN A 56 1.96 1.04 3.32
CA GLN A 56 1.21 2.25 2.97
C GLN A 56 0.04 1.97 2.02
N VAL A 57 0.25 1.15 0.98
CA VAL A 57 -0.83 0.76 0.04
C VAL A 57 -1.94 0.01 0.77
N LEU A 58 -1.58 -0.97 1.60
CA LEU A 58 -2.55 -1.72 2.40
C LEU A 58 -3.32 -0.84 3.38
N THR A 59 -2.66 0.13 4.01
CA THR A 59 -3.31 1.09 4.91
C THR A 59 -4.34 1.94 4.17
N VAL A 60 -4.01 2.47 2.98
CA VAL A 60 -4.96 3.28 2.20
C VAL A 60 -6.16 2.46 1.75
N MET A 61 -5.93 1.23 1.24
CA MET A 61 -7.03 0.34 0.87
C MET A 61 -7.94 0.02 2.06
N SER A 62 -7.36 -0.26 3.23
CA SER A 62 -8.14 -0.53 4.44
C SER A 62 -8.89 0.71 4.96
N GLN A 63 -8.39 1.92 4.71
CA GLN A 63 -9.08 3.16 5.07
C GLN A 63 -10.34 3.36 4.22
N GLU A 64 -10.24 3.13 2.91
CA GLU A 64 -11.40 3.20 1.99
C GLU A 64 -12.47 2.17 2.32
N ASP A 65 -12.06 0.91 2.58
CA ASP A 65 -13.01 -0.15 2.91
C ASP A 65 -13.77 0.11 4.23
N GLN A 66 -13.21 0.89 5.15
CA GLN A 66 -13.84 1.26 6.43
C GLN A 66 -14.64 2.57 6.37
N SER A 67 -14.26 3.53 5.53
CA SER A 67 -15.00 4.80 5.39
C SER A 67 -16.36 4.61 4.74
N HIS A 68 -16.45 3.75 3.71
CA HIS A 68 -17.71 3.49 3.00
C HIS A 68 -18.87 3.05 3.91
N PRO A 69 -18.74 2.02 4.77
CA PRO A 69 -19.82 1.64 5.67
C PRO A 69 -20.05 2.70 6.77
N GLN A 70 -19.01 3.33 7.30
CA GLN A 70 -19.16 4.36 8.34
C GLN A 70 -19.94 5.60 7.85
N GLU A 71 -19.75 6.01 6.61
CA GLU A 71 -20.49 7.11 6.00
C GLU A 71 -21.98 6.76 5.85
N ALA A 72 -22.30 5.53 5.45
CA ALA A 72 -23.68 5.06 5.36
C ALA A 72 -24.39 5.04 6.72
N TYR A 73 -23.73 4.53 7.77
CA TYR A 73 -24.31 4.51 9.13
C TYR A 73 -24.45 5.90 9.75
N LYS A 74 -23.52 6.81 9.47
CA LYS A 74 -23.63 8.21 9.93
C LYS A 74 -24.77 8.94 9.25
N ALA A 75 -24.98 8.71 7.95
CA ALA A 75 -26.09 9.32 7.22
C ALA A 75 -27.45 8.89 7.79
N SER A 76 -27.63 7.60 8.11
CA SER A 76 -28.89 7.12 8.69
C SER A 76 -29.16 7.66 10.10
N ALA A 77 -28.13 7.85 10.92
CA ALA A 77 -28.27 8.32 12.30
C ALA A 77 -28.58 9.83 12.43
N ILE A 78 -28.43 10.62 11.35
CA ILE A 78 -28.70 12.06 11.35
C ILE A 78 -30.14 12.38 10.88
N THR A 79 -30.83 11.40 10.28
CA THR A 79 -32.20 11.55 9.75
C THR A 79 -33.33 11.24 10.74
N GLU A 80 -33.01 10.89 11.99
CA GLU A 80 -33.97 10.64 13.06
C GLU A 80 -33.95 11.79 14.09
N ASP A 81 -34.43 12.98 13.71
CA ASP A 81 -34.85 14.06 14.62
C ASP A 81 -35.81 15.03 13.90
#